data_AF-A0AA43AZ51-F1
#
_entry.id   AF-A0AA43AZ51-F1
#
_cell.length_a   1.000
_cell.length_b   1.000
_cell.length_c   1.000
_cell.angle_alpha   90.00
_cell.angle_beta   90.00
_cell.angle_gamma   90.00
#
_symmetry.space_group_name_H-M   'P 1'
#
loop_
_entity.id
_entity.type
_entity.pdbx_description
1 polymer ?
#
loop_
_entity_poly.entity_id
_entity_poly.type
_entity_poly.pdbx_seq_one_letter_code
_entity_poly.pdbx_strand_id
1 'polypeptide(L)'
;MKTNIPKDDIEVHKNALKSIEHYYKYSDQRVIVRAVLSVPKTNRREALLKWINEYTGLQWKRDLEKFSTEKALKEFDYETADKNPFWNFKIKRNQKKHVSGNFFDSSSFFDNLIFEIEKNITKISASDIDLFEAKIRKIIAENKKA
;
A
#
# COMPACT_ATOMS: atom_id res chain seq x y z
N MET A 1 16.71 -21.60 -19.13
CA MET A 1 16.14 -21.80 -17.78
C MET A 1 14.63 -21.98 -17.90
N LYS A 2 14.10 -23.18 -17.64
CA LYS A 2 12.64 -23.40 -17.55
C LYS A 2 12.19 -22.86 -16.20
N THR A 3 11.54 -21.69 -16.19
CA THR A 3 10.86 -21.20 -15.00
C THR A 3 9.75 -22.19 -14.66
N ASN A 4 9.79 -22.77 -13.46
CA ASN A 4 8.72 -23.64 -12.97
C ASN A 4 7.51 -22.73 -12.65
N ILE A 5 6.60 -22.57 -13.61
CA ILE A 5 5.43 -21.71 -13.47
C ILE A 5 4.42 -22.45 -12.55
N PRO A 6 4.03 -21.87 -11.41
CA PRO A 6 3.01 -22.46 -10.55
C PRO A 6 1.69 -22.63 -11.33
N LYS A 7 1.01 -23.77 -11.16
CA LYS A 7 -0.30 -24.03 -11.78
C LYS A 7 -1.31 -22.93 -11.45
N ASP A 8 -1.26 -22.41 -10.22
CA ASP A 8 -2.09 -21.31 -9.74
C ASP A 8 -1.93 -20.05 -10.60
N ASP A 9 -0.71 -19.73 -11.03
CA ASP A 9 -0.45 -18.53 -11.83
C ASP A 9 -1.07 -18.66 -13.24
N ILE A 10 -1.07 -19.87 -13.81
CA ILE A 10 -1.74 -20.17 -15.10
C ILE A 10 -3.26 -19.96 -14.97
N GLU A 11 -3.86 -20.45 -13.89
CA GLU A 11 -5.30 -20.31 -13.64
C GLU A 11 -5.67 -18.83 -13.43
N VAL A 12 -4.90 -18.10 -12.63
CA VAL A 12 -5.06 -16.66 -12.43
C VAL A 12 -5.00 -15.91 -13.75
N HIS A 13 -4.06 -16.26 -14.63
CA HIS A 13 -3.93 -15.61 -15.93
C HIS A 13 -5.13 -15.88 -16.84
N LYS A 14 -5.59 -17.14 -16.94
CA LYS A 14 -6.79 -17.49 -17.70
C LYS A 14 -8.03 -16.78 -17.18
N ASN A 15 -8.17 -16.67 -15.86
CA ASN A 15 -9.28 -15.96 -15.23
C ASN A 15 -9.20 -14.45 -15.51
N ALA A 16 -7.99 -13.87 -15.51
CA ALA A 16 -7.79 -12.47 -15.84
C ALA A 16 -8.14 -12.17 -17.32
N LEU A 17 -7.69 -13.01 -18.26
CA LEU A 17 -8.04 -12.91 -19.69
C LEU A 17 -9.56 -12.92 -19.89
N LYS A 18 -10.25 -13.91 -19.31
CA LYS A 18 -11.73 -14.02 -19.36
C LYS A 18 -12.42 -12.81 -18.73
N SER A 19 -11.87 -12.30 -17.63
CA SER A 19 -12.43 -11.14 -16.93
C SER A 19 -12.32 -9.87 -17.76
N ILE A 20 -11.20 -9.69 -18.48
CA ILE A 20 -11.00 -8.57 -19.38
C ILE A 20 -11.94 -8.70 -20.59
N GLU A 21 -12.01 -9.86 -21.21
CA GLU A 21 -12.94 -10.11 -22.32
C GLU A 21 -14.39 -9.80 -21.91
N HIS A 22 -14.80 -10.24 -20.73
CA HIS A 22 -16.11 -9.92 -20.16
C HIS A 22 -16.30 -8.41 -19.97
N TYR A 23 -15.28 -7.70 -19.49
CA TYR A 23 -15.33 -6.25 -19.37
C TYR A 23 -15.49 -5.54 -20.72
N TYR A 24 -14.76 -5.92 -21.77
CA TYR A 24 -14.91 -5.28 -23.08
C TYR A 24 -16.27 -5.61 -23.73
N LYS A 25 -16.85 -6.76 -23.40
CA LYS A 25 -18.17 -7.18 -23.92
C LYS A 25 -19.36 -6.55 -23.18
N TYR A 26 -19.24 -6.39 -21.86
CA TYR A 26 -20.38 -6.01 -20.99
C TYR A 26 -20.13 -4.75 -20.16
N SER A 27 -18.97 -4.12 -20.27
CA SER A 27 -18.53 -2.98 -19.46
C SER A 27 -18.54 -3.23 -17.95
N ASP A 28 -18.54 -4.50 -17.50
CA ASP A 28 -18.53 -4.86 -16.07
C ASP A 28 -17.11 -4.96 -15.52
N GLN A 29 -16.67 -3.88 -14.85
CA GLN A 29 -15.36 -3.83 -14.19
C GLN A 29 -15.26 -4.74 -12.96
N ARG A 30 -16.38 -5.15 -12.35
CA ARG A 30 -16.40 -5.90 -11.09
C ARG A 30 -15.74 -7.27 -11.27
N VAL A 31 -15.86 -7.86 -12.44
CA VAL A 31 -15.27 -9.17 -12.76
C VAL A 31 -13.74 -9.09 -12.74
N ILE A 32 -13.15 -8.05 -13.35
CA ILE A 32 -11.70 -7.82 -13.30
C ILE A 32 -11.25 -7.53 -11.86
N VAL A 33 -11.98 -6.70 -11.12
CA VAL A 33 -11.67 -6.39 -9.72
C VAL A 33 -11.62 -7.66 -8.88
N ARG A 34 -12.61 -8.55 -9.00
CA ARG A 34 -12.63 -9.84 -8.29
C ARG A 34 -11.44 -10.72 -8.66
N ALA A 35 -11.08 -10.80 -9.95
CA ALA A 35 -9.94 -11.56 -10.42
C ALA A 35 -8.60 -11.05 -9.87
N VAL A 36 -8.47 -9.75 -9.65
CA VAL A 36 -7.28 -9.15 -9.02
C VAL A 36 -7.27 -9.39 -7.52
N LEU A 37 -8.41 -9.22 -6.85
CA LEU A 37 -8.52 -9.33 -5.41
C LEU A 37 -8.37 -10.78 -4.90
N SER A 38 -8.66 -11.78 -5.73
CA SER A 38 -8.42 -13.20 -5.41
C SER A 38 -6.93 -13.53 -5.28
N VAL A 39 -6.05 -12.79 -5.95
CA VAL A 39 -4.59 -12.96 -5.85
C VAL A 39 -4.09 -12.26 -4.57
N PRO A 40 -3.35 -12.89 -3.65
CA PRO A 40 -2.85 -12.23 -2.44
C PRO A 40 -2.04 -10.95 -2.74
N LYS A 41 -2.05 -9.96 -1.81
CA LYS A 41 -1.32 -8.67 -1.90
C LYS A 41 0.22 -8.87 -1.90
N THR A 42 0.73 -9.43 -3.00
CA THR A 42 2.14 -9.79 -3.23
C THR A 42 2.60 -9.21 -4.57
N ASN A 43 3.87 -9.42 -4.91
CA ASN A 43 4.41 -9.05 -6.22
C ASN A 43 3.61 -9.66 -7.39
N ARG A 44 2.94 -10.80 -7.19
CA ARG A 44 2.08 -11.42 -8.20
C ARG A 44 0.87 -10.54 -8.54
N ARG A 45 0.22 -9.95 -7.53
CA ARG A 45 -0.88 -9.00 -7.75
C ARG A 45 -0.39 -7.75 -8.47
N GLU A 46 0.77 -7.21 -8.08
CA GLU A 46 1.36 -6.05 -8.78
C GLU A 46 1.74 -6.40 -10.23
N ALA A 47 2.23 -7.61 -10.50
CA ALA A 47 2.53 -8.09 -11.84
C ALA A 47 1.26 -8.17 -12.69
N LEU A 48 0.19 -8.72 -12.12
CA LEU A 48 -1.12 -8.78 -12.75
C LEU A 48 -1.68 -7.38 -13.02
N LEU A 49 -1.63 -6.46 -12.05
CA LEU A 49 -2.09 -5.08 -12.22
C LEU A 49 -1.32 -4.35 -13.33
N LYS A 50 -0.01 -4.53 -13.39
CA LYS A 50 0.82 -3.96 -14.46
C LYS A 50 0.48 -4.55 -15.82
N TRP A 51 0.28 -5.87 -15.89
CA TRP A 51 -0.15 -6.56 -17.10
C TRP A 51 -1.52 -6.04 -17.58
N ILE A 52 -2.52 -5.92 -16.70
CA ILE A 52 -3.84 -5.35 -17.03
C ILE A 52 -3.68 -3.94 -17.58
N ASN A 53 -2.89 -3.08 -16.92
CA ASN A 53 -2.67 -1.71 -17.36
C ASN A 53 -2.02 -1.65 -18.75
N GLU A 54 -1.03 -2.50 -19.01
CA GLU A 54 -0.32 -2.55 -20.29
C GLU A 54 -1.26 -2.87 -21.45
N TYR A 55 -2.15 -3.86 -21.28
CA TYR A 55 -3.00 -4.37 -22.36
C TYR A 55 -4.37 -3.70 -22.48
N THR A 56 -4.87 -3.06 -21.42
CA THR A 56 -6.21 -2.45 -21.42
C THR A 56 -6.20 -0.93 -21.23
N GLY A 57 -5.10 -0.38 -20.70
CA GLY A 57 -5.04 1.01 -20.26
C GLY A 57 -5.70 1.28 -18.91
N LEU A 58 -6.40 0.29 -18.32
CA LEU A 58 -7.06 0.44 -17.02
C LEU A 58 -6.05 0.67 -15.90
N GLN A 59 -6.24 1.72 -15.11
CA GLN A 59 -5.34 2.04 -14.00
C GLN A 59 -5.96 1.67 -12.66
N TRP A 60 -5.25 0.85 -11.88
CA TRP A 60 -5.70 0.51 -10.53
C TRP A 60 -5.54 1.68 -9.57
N LYS A 61 -6.65 2.09 -8.92
CA LYS A 61 -6.66 3.07 -7.83
C LYS A 61 -6.60 2.30 -6.51
N ARG A 62 -5.44 2.36 -5.85
CA ARG A 62 -5.15 1.58 -4.64
C ARG A 62 -6.09 1.91 -3.49
N ASP A 63 -6.40 3.19 -3.29
CA ASP A 63 -7.22 3.65 -2.16
C ASP A 63 -8.68 3.21 -2.27
N LEU A 64 -9.14 2.92 -3.48
CA LEU A 64 -10.53 2.61 -3.80
C LEU A 64 -10.72 1.15 -4.25
N GLU A 65 -9.63 0.36 -4.30
CA GLU A 65 -9.56 -1.00 -4.82
C GLU A 65 -10.38 -1.23 -6.11
N LYS A 66 -10.27 -0.28 -7.06
CA LYS A 66 -11.00 -0.31 -8.34
C LYS A 66 -10.15 0.16 -9.51
N PHE A 67 -10.60 -0.14 -10.72
CA PHE A 67 -10.00 0.40 -11.93
C PHE A 67 -10.59 1.77 -12.28
N SER A 68 -9.74 2.69 -12.71
CA SER A 68 -10.09 3.97 -13.29
C SER A 68 -9.82 3.95 -14.79
N THR A 69 -10.69 4.63 -15.54
CA THR A 69 -10.63 4.83 -16.99
C THR A 69 -10.11 6.23 -17.34
N GLU A 70 -9.35 6.86 -16.44
CA GLU A 70 -8.75 8.19 -16.67
C GLU A 70 -7.84 8.25 -17.91
N LYS A 71 -7.32 7.11 -18.37
CA LYS A 71 -6.59 6.98 -19.64
C LYS A 71 -7.48 6.38 -20.72
N ALA A 72 -7.24 6.79 -21.96
CA ALA A 72 -7.86 6.17 -23.12
C ALA A 72 -7.67 4.65 -23.08
N LEU A 73 -8.78 3.93 -23.18
CA LEU A 73 -8.76 2.47 -23.23
C LEU A 73 -8.03 2.03 -24.49
N LYS A 74 -7.15 1.03 -24.34
CA LYS A 74 -6.56 0.35 -25.49
C LYS A 74 -7.56 -0.68 -26.02
N GLU A 75 -7.54 -0.94 -27.31
CA GLU A 75 -8.20 -2.15 -27.81
C GLU A 75 -7.52 -3.38 -27.21
N PHE A 76 -8.32 -4.29 -26.67
CA PHE A 76 -7.79 -5.49 -26.04
C PHE A 76 -7.52 -6.57 -27.09
N ASP A 77 -6.24 -6.80 -27.37
CA ASP A 77 -5.77 -7.91 -28.19
C ASP A 77 -5.54 -9.16 -27.31
N TYR A 78 -6.47 -10.10 -27.40
CA TYR A 78 -6.43 -11.35 -26.66
C TYR A 78 -5.18 -12.19 -26.98
N GLU A 79 -4.83 -12.33 -28.26
CA GLU A 79 -3.71 -13.19 -28.66
C GLU A 79 -2.39 -12.67 -28.12
N THR A 80 -2.19 -11.36 -28.21
CA THR A 80 -0.96 -10.74 -27.70
C THR A 80 -0.89 -10.83 -26.17
N ALA A 81 -2.03 -10.68 -25.49
CA ALA A 81 -2.10 -10.74 -24.03
C ALA A 81 -1.87 -12.16 -23.48
N ASP A 82 -2.37 -13.20 -24.16
CA ASP A 82 -2.17 -14.62 -23.82
C ASP A 82 -0.72 -15.08 -24.07
N LYS A 83 -0.10 -14.62 -25.18
CA LYS A 83 1.32 -14.89 -25.47
C LYS A 83 2.28 -14.22 -24.49
N ASN A 84 1.84 -13.18 -23.78
CA ASN A 84 2.64 -12.40 -22.84
C ASN A 84 2.01 -12.38 -21.44
N PRO A 85 2.06 -13.51 -20.72
CA PRO A 85 1.39 -13.66 -19.43
C PRO A 85 1.97 -12.77 -18.34
N PHE A 86 1.16 -12.48 -17.32
CA PHE A 86 1.51 -11.50 -16.28
C PHE A 86 2.77 -11.87 -15.49
N TRP A 87 3.12 -13.15 -15.34
CA TRP A 87 4.33 -13.57 -14.65
C TRP A 87 5.62 -13.23 -15.39
N ASN A 88 5.54 -12.86 -16.68
CA ASN A 88 6.68 -12.33 -17.43
C ASN A 88 7.02 -10.89 -17.04
N PHE A 89 6.10 -10.19 -16.35
CA PHE A 89 6.31 -8.81 -15.94
C PHE A 89 7.25 -8.77 -14.73
N LYS A 90 8.46 -8.26 -14.95
CA LYS A 90 9.40 -7.97 -13.86
C LYS A 90 8.85 -6.82 -13.03
N ILE A 91 8.20 -7.15 -11.91
CA ILE A 91 7.97 -6.19 -10.84
C ILE A 91 9.28 -6.06 -10.09
N LYS A 92 9.94 -4.91 -10.24
CA LYS A 92 10.96 -4.51 -9.27
C LYS A 92 10.29 -4.67 -7.93
N ARG A 93 10.78 -5.59 -7.09
CA ARG A 93 10.42 -5.56 -5.67
C ARG A 93 10.65 -4.11 -5.29
N ASN A 94 9.57 -3.39 -5.03
CA ASN A 94 9.67 -2.34 -4.04
C ASN A 94 10.03 -3.14 -2.80
N GLN A 95 11.33 -3.36 -2.63
CA GLN A 95 11.88 -3.49 -1.31
C GLN A 95 11.43 -2.18 -0.67
N LYS A 96 10.22 -2.16 -0.07
CA LYS A 96 10.16 -1.73 1.32
C LYS A 96 11.33 -2.49 1.89
N LYS A 97 12.48 -1.80 2.05
CA LYS A 97 13.66 -2.40 2.64
C LYS A 97 13.09 -3.19 3.80
N HIS A 98 13.16 -4.51 3.74
CA HIS A 98 13.05 -5.27 4.96
C HIS A 98 14.32 -4.82 5.68
N VAL A 99 14.22 -3.73 6.43
CA VAL A 99 15.24 -3.43 7.41
C VAL A 99 14.96 -4.46 8.49
N SER A 100 15.50 -5.66 8.28
CA SER A 100 15.84 -6.54 9.37
C SER A 100 16.92 -5.79 10.16
N GLY A 101 16.45 -4.97 11.08
CA GLY A 101 17.23 -3.98 11.79
C GLY A 101 16.29 -2.84 12.12
N ASN A 102 16.09 -2.59 13.41
CA ASN A 102 15.50 -1.34 13.87
C ASN A 102 16.37 -0.19 13.35
N PHE A 103 16.12 0.32 12.15
CA PHE A 103 16.61 1.64 11.79
C PHE A 103 15.68 2.60 12.53
N PHE A 104 16.15 3.02 13.69
CA PHE A 104 15.65 4.21 14.33
C PHE A 104 15.88 5.37 13.35
N ASP A 105 14.83 5.75 12.64
CA ASP A 105 14.82 6.96 11.84
C ASP A 105 14.72 8.13 12.81
N SER A 106 15.88 8.63 13.24
CA SER A 106 15.98 9.72 14.20
C SER A 106 15.24 10.95 13.72
N SER A 107 15.26 11.23 12.41
CA SER A 107 14.58 12.40 11.86
C SER A 107 13.08 12.27 12.03
N SER A 108 12.48 11.16 11.60
CA SER A 108 11.04 10.94 11.79
C SER A 108 10.64 10.85 13.27
N PHE A 109 11.50 10.30 14.13
CA PHE A 109 11.25 10.23 15.56
C PHE A 109 11.23 11.64 16.18
N PHE A 110 12.24 12.47 15.91
CA PHE A 110 12.32 13.81 16.46
C PHE A 110 11.24 14.73 15.87
N ASP A 111 10.90 14.59 14.59
CA ASP A 111 9.81 15.34 13.98
C ASP A 111 8.46 15.02 14.64
N ASN A 112 8.18 13.73 14.88
CA ASN A 112 6.96 13.32 15.58
C ASN A 112 6.98 13.76 17.06
N LEU A 113 8.13 13.68 17.73
CA LEU A 113 8.29 14.13 19.11
C LEU A 113 8.04 15.63 19.24
N ILE A 114 8.61 16.44 18.34
CA ILE A 114 8.40 17.89 18.30
C ILE A 114 6.92 18.19 18.04
N PHE A 115 6.30 17.52 17.07
CA PHE A 115 4.88 17.70 16.77
C PHE A 115 3.97 17.37 17.96
N GLU A 116 4.25 16.28 18.69
CA GLU A 116 3.48 15.95 19.89
C GLU A 116 3.72 16.96 21.03
N ILE A 117 4.95 17.44 21.20
CA ILE A 117 5.27 18.49 22.17
C ILE A 117 4.50 19.78 21.83
N GLU A 118 4.51 20.23 20.58
CA GLU A 118 3.78 21.43 20.14
C GLU A 118 2.26 21.28 20.34
N LYS A 119 1.71 20.13 19.96
CA LYS A 119 0.29 19.81 20.14
C LYS A 119 -0.14 19.77 21.60
N ASN A 120 0.76 19.38 22.49
CA ASN A 120 0.46 19.28 23.91
C ASN A 120 0.77 20.58 24.66
N ILE A 121 1.80 21.34 24.26
CA ILE A 121 2.10 22.67 24.79
C ILE A 121 0.91 23.61 24.64
N THR A 122 0.22 23.55 23.50
CA THR A 122 -1.00 24.33 23.27
C THR A 122 -2.20 23.92 24.13
N LYS A 123 -2.12 22.74 24.78
CA LYS A 123 -3.14 22.22 25.70
C LYS A 123 -2.76 22.37 27.18
N ILE A 124 -1.54 22.79 27.48
CA ILE A 124 -1.13 23.07 28.85
C ILE A 124 -1.85 24.34 29.30
N SER A 125 -2.77 24.19 30.23
CA SER A 125 -3.45 25.32 30.86
C SER A 125 -2.56 25.94 31.95
N ALA A 126 -2.80 27.21 32.30
CA ALA A 126 -2.11 27.84 33.42
C ALA A 126 -2.27 27.05 34.74
N SER A 127 -3.45 26.45 34.96
CA SER A 127 -3.71 25.58 36.11
C SER A 127 -2.88 24.31 36.15
N ASP A 128 -2.50 23.75 34.99
CA ASP A 128 -1.62 22.57 34.93
C ASP A 128 -0.18 22.95 35.34
N ILE A 129 0.26 24.16 34.98
CA ILE A 129 1.56 24.70 35.35
C ILE A 129 1.62 24.96 36.86
N ASP A 130 0.58 25.57 37.43
CA ASP A 130 0.48 25.83 38.88
C ASP A 130 0.49 24.52 39.69
N LEU A 131 -0.23 23.49 39.20
CA LEU A 131 -0.26 22.17 39.84
C LEU A 131 1.12 21.47 39.77
N PHE A 132 1.84 21.63 38.66
CA PHE A 132 3.18 21.10 38.51
C PHE A 132 4.20 21.81 39.41
N GLU A 133 4.11 23.14 39.51
CA GLU A 133 4.95 23.93 40.42
C GLU A 133 4.74 23.53 41.89
N ALA A 134 3.48 23.35 42.30
CA ALA A 134 3.15 22.89 43.64
C ALA A 134 3.76 21.51 43.96
N LYS A 135 3.76 20.58 42.99
CA LYS A 135 4.40 19.26 43.13
C LYS A 135 5.93 19.37 43.26
N ILE A 136 6.58 20.21 42.46
CA ILE A 136 8.03 20.44 42.56
C ILE A 136 8.39 21.03 43.92
N ARG A 137 7.65 22.05 44.39
CA ARG A 137 7.86 22.66 45.71
C ARG A 137 7.72 21.63 46.84
N LYS A 138 6.77 20.69 46.71
CA LYS A 138 6.59 19.58 47.66
C LYS A 138 7.80 18.64 47.67
N ILE A 139 8.29 18.20 46.52
CA ILE A 139 9.47 17.33 46.40
C ILE A 139 10.73 18.01 46.99
N ILE A 140 10.93 19.30 46.71
CA ILE A 140 12.04 20.08 47.29
C ILE A 140 11.91 20.16 48.81
N ALA A 141 10.69 20.36 49.33
CA ALA A 141 10.45 20.43 50.77
C ALA A 141 10.65 19.09 51.48
N GLU A 142 10.33 17.96 50.83
CA GLU A 142 10.56 16.61 51.33
C GLU A 142 12.05 16.27 51.35
N ASN A 143 12.80 16.61 50.29
CA ASN A 143 14.25 16.39 50.22
C ASN A 143 15.07 17.34 51.10
N LYS A 144 14.52 18.48 51.54
CA LYS A 144 15.16 19.38 52.51
C LYS A 144 14.95 18.94 53.97
N LYS A 145 14.07 17.96 54.22
CA LYS A 145 13.76 17.42 55.55
C LYS A 145 14.43 16.06 55.81
N ALA A 146 15.06 15.46 54.80
CA ALA A 146 15.93 14.29 54.91
C ALA A 146 17.39 14.74 55.06
#